data_AF-A0A2G9ST04-F1
#
_entry.id   AF-A0A2G9ST04-F1
#
_cell.length_a   1.000
_cell.length_b   1.000
_cell.length_c   1.000
_cell.angle_alpha   90.00
_cell.angle_beta   90.00
_cell.angle_gamma   90.00
#
_symmetry.space_group_name_H-M   'P 1'
#
loop_
_entity.id
_entity.type
_entity.pdbx_description
1 polymer ?
#
loop_
_entity_poly.entity_id
_entity_poly.type
_entity_poly.pdbx_seq_one_letter_code
_entity_poly.pdbx_strand_id
1 'polypeptide(L)' 'MKELSDIFSLLQAARSAGERFALATLVKVQGSSYRRVGAKMLVTESGKSVGAISGGCLESDVQKMFTCYANQRVIAKRL' A
#
# COMPACT_ATOMS: atom_id res chain seq x y z
N MET A 1 -11.77 -1.59 12.96
CA MET A 1 -10.94 -0.36 13.04
C MET A 1 -9.44 -0.61 13.21
N LYS A 2 -8.96 -1.84 13.46
CA LYS A 2 -7.52 -2.15 13.64
C LYS A 2 -6.62 -1.80 12.45
N GLU A 3 -7.11 -2.03 11.22
CA GLU A 3 -6.28 -1.84 10.01
C GLU A 3 -5.74 -0.42 9.85
N LEU A 4 -6.54 0.61 10.18
CA LEU A 4 -6.07 2.01 10.13
C LEU A 4 -5.03 2.31 11.21
N SER A 5 -5.24 1.86 12.45
CA SER A 5 -4.28 2.07 13.53
C SER A 5 -2.95 1.35 13.24
N ASP A 6 -2.99 0.19 12.62
CA ASP A 6 -1.80 -0.57 12.24
C ASP A 6 -1.03 0.14 11.14
N ILE A 7 -1.73 0.71 10.13
CA ILE A 7 -1.12 1.55 9.10
C ILE A 7 -0.43 2.76 9.73
N PHE A 8 -1.09 3.48 10.64
CA PHE A 8 -0.49 4.64 11.31
C PHE A 8 0.74 4.26 12.13
N SER A 9 0.69 3.11 12.80
CA SER A 9 1.80 2.61 13.62
C SER A 9 3.02 2.28 12.76
N LEU A 10 2.84 1.55 11.66
CA LEU A 10 3.94 1.24 10.74
C LEU A 10 4.47 2.49 10.03
N LEU A 11 3.59 3.42 9.66
CA LEU A 11 3.97 4.70 9.05
C LEU A 11 4.85 5.52 10.01
N GLN A 12 4.47 5.61 11.28
CA GLN A 12 5.29 6.29 12.28
C GLN A 12 6.65 5.61 12.46
N ALA A 13 6.67 4.28 12.55
CA ALA A 13 7.91 3.52 12.69
C ALA A 13 8.85 3.74 11.48
N ALA A 14 8.35 3.63 10.25
CA ALA A 14 9.12 3.85 9.03
C ALA A 14 9.64 5.29 8.94
N ARG A 15 8.78 6.27 9.28
CA ARG A 15 9.16 7.69 9.30
C ARG A 15 10.26 7.98 10.32
N SER A 16 10.16 7.44 11.53
CA SER A 16 11.18 7.59 12.58
C SER A 16 12.49 6.91 12.22
N ALA A 17 12.44 5.81 11.46
CA ALA A 17 13.62 5.11 10.96
C ALA A 17 14.25 5.76 9.71
N GLY A 18 13.62 6.80 9.13
CA GLY A 18 14.04 7.35 7.84
C GLY A 18 13.88 6.36 6.67
N GLU A 19 13.08 5.32 6.85
CA GLU A 19 12.84 4.27 5.86
C GLU A 19 11.84 4.77 4.81
N ARG A 20 12.09 4.48 3.53
CA ARG A 20 11.13 4.81 2.47
C ARG A 20 9.90 3.91 2.58
N PHE A 21 8.74 4.47 2.30
CA PHE A 21 7.47 3.74 2.31
C PHE A 21 6.52 4.30 1.24
N ALA A 22 5.55 3.48 0.83
CA ALA A 22 4.45 3.88 -0.04
C ALA A 22 3.11 3.46 0.55
N LEU A 23 2.10 4.30 0.33
CA LEU A 23 0.71 4.02 0.67
C LEU A 23 -0.08 3.79 -0.61
N ALA A 24 -0.49 2.56 -0.86
CA ALA A 24 -1.41 2.22 -1.93
C ALA A 24 -2.85 2.41 -1.46
N THR A 25 -3.67 3.07 -2.29
CA THR A 25 -5.10 3.25 -2.03
C THR A 25 -5.91 2.81 -3.24
N LEU A 26 -6.91 1.96 -3.04
CA LEU A 26 -7.83 1.56 -4.11
C LEU A 26 -8.81 2.71 -4.39
N VAL A 27 -8.57 3.46 -5.46
CA VAL A 27 -9.36 4.66 -5.80
C VAL A 27 -10.55 4.38 -6.73
N LYS A 28 -10.49 3.30 -7.51
CA LYS A 28 -11.55 2.91 -8.46
C LYS A 28 -11.49 1.41 -8.74
N VAL A 29 -12.66 0.81 -8.94
CA VAL A 29 -12.84 -0.57 -9.40
C VAL A 29 -13.73 -0.56 -10.64
N GLN A 30 -13.43 -1.39 -11.63
CA GLN A 30 -14.33 -1.72 -12.73
C GLN A 30 -14.64 -3.22 -12.67
N GLY A 31 -15.91 -3.60 -12.54
CA GLY A 31 -16.33 -4.99 -12.33
C GLY A 31 -16.33 -5.41 -10.86
N SER A 32 -16.14 -6.71 -10.62
CA SER A 32 -16.16 -7.31 -9.27
C SER A 32 -14.81 -7.18 -8.57
N SER A 33 -14.81 -6.80 -7.29
CA SER A 33 -13.60 -6.75 -6.45
C SER A 33 -13.89 -7.28 -5.06
N TYR A 34 -12.90 -7.97 -4.47
CA TYR A 34 -12.93 -8.43 -3.09
C TYR A 34 -12.90 -7.27 -2.07
N ARG A 35 -12.24 -6.16 -2.42
CA ARG A 35 -12.12 -4.98 -1.57
C ARG A 35 -12.87 -3.80 -2.18
N ARG A 36 -13.44 -2.97 -1.31
CA ARG A 36 -14.13 -1.75 -1.70
C ARG A 36 -13.13 -0.62 -1.93
N VAL A 37 -13.52 0.33 -2.79
CA VAL A 37 -12.83 1.61 -2.93
C VAL A 37 -12.56 2.22 -1.55
N GLY A 38 -11.35 2.74 -1.35
CA GLY A 38 -10.85 3.24 -0.07
C GLY A 38 -10.03 2.23 0.74
N ALA A 39 -9.93 0.98 0.29
CA ALA A 39 -8.96 0.02 0.83
C ALA A 39 -7.53 0.56 0.71
N LYS A 40 -6.71 0.31 1.73
CA LYS A 40 -5.37 0.90 1.88
C LYS A 40 -4.36 -0.17 2.26
N MET A 41 -3.15 -0.02 1.74
CA MET A 41 -2.01 -0.86 2.08
C MET A 41 -0.76 0.01 2.17
N LEU A 42 -0.04 -0.08 3.29
CA LEU A 42 1.27 0.53 3.45
C LEU A 42 2.34 -0.54 3.15
N VAL A 43 3.37 -0.16 2.41
CA VAL A 43 4.54 -1.01 2.13
C VAL A 43 5.80 -0.20 2.43
N THR A 44 6.76 -0.80 3.13
CA THR A 44 8.07 -0.18 3.42
C THR A 44 9.16 -0.79 2.56
N GLU A 45 10.31 -0.11 2.48
CA GLU A 45 11.47 -0.58 1.72
C GLU A 45 12.03 -1.92 2.20
N SER A 46 11.96 -2.20 3.51
CA SER A 46 12.32 -3.51 4.08
C SER A 46 11.33 -4.64 3.75
N GLY A 47 10.26 -4.35 3.01
CA GLY A 47 9.25 -5.35 2.61
C GLY A 47 8.15 -5.57 3.64
N LYS A 48 8.13 -4.81 4.75
CA LYS A 48 7.00 -4.85 5.69
C LYS A 48 5.77 -4.25 5.03
N SER A 49 4.60 -4.82 5.31
CA SER A 49 3.34 -4.29 4.82
C SER A 49 2.19 -4.50 5.78
N VAL A 50 1.24 -3.56 5.75
CA VAL A 50 0.02 -3.60 6.57
C VAL A 50 -1.16 -3.12 5.72
N GLY A 51 -2.29 -3.80 5.89
CA GLY A 51 -3.50 -3.57 5.10
C GLY A 51 -3.47 -4.34 3.78
N ALA A 52 -4.60 -4.33 3.09
CA ALA A 52 -4.72 -5.00 1.79
C ALA A 52 -5.64 -4.20 0.87
N ILE A 53 -5.22 -4.04 -0.38
CA ILE A 53 -6.05 -3.44 -1.43
C ILE A 53 -6.82 -4.50 -2.24
N SER A 54 -6.47 -5.77 -2.10
CA SER A 54 -7.14 -6.90 -2.72
C SER A 54 -7.37 -8.03 -1.69
N GLY A 55 -7.62 -9.25 -2.15
CA GLY A 55 -7.68 -10.46 -1.34
C GLY A 55 -6.77 -11.58 -1.86
N GLY A 56 -5.70 -11.28 -2.64
CA GLY A 56 -4.94 -12.28 -3.39
C GLY A 56 -3.53 -11.87 -3.81
N CYS A 57 -3.13 -12.15 -5.05
CA CYS A 57 -1.74 -12.01 -5.53
C CYS A 57 -1.34 -10.57 -5.94
N LEU A 58 -2.27 -9.61 -5.93
CA LEU A 58 -2.02 -8.22 -6.37
C LEU A 58 -1.06 -7.48 -5.43
N GLU A 59 -1.01 -7.88 -4.17
CA GLU A 59 -0.17 -7.34 -3.11
C GLU A 59 1.32 -7.45 -3.48
N SER A 60 1.73 -8.56 -4.11
CA SER A 60 3.09 -8.75 -4.59
C SER A 60 3.45 -7.80 -5.74
N ASP A 61 2.48 -7.46 -6.59
CA ASP A 61 2.71 -6.51 -7.68
C ASP A 61 2.81 -5.07 -7.15
N VAL A 62 2.05 -4.73 -6.10
CA VAL A 62 2.20 -3.46 -5.35
C VAL A 62 3.59 -3.35 -4.73
N GLN A 63 4.10 -4.43 -4.14
CA GLN A 63 5.47 -4.46 -3.60
C GLN A 63 6.52 -4.27 -4.71
N LYS A 64 6.38 -4.92 -5.87
CA LYS A 64 7.29 -4.69 -7.00
C LYS A 64 7.20 -3.27 -7.55
N MET A 65 6.01 -2.68 -7.50
CA MET A 65 5.83 -1.29 -7.91
C MET A 65 6.57 -0.33 -7.01
N PHE A 66 6.64 -0.61 -5.70
CA PHE A 66 7.41 0.23 -4.78
C PHE A 66 8.86 0.41 -5.25
N THR A 67 9.55 -0.67 -5.65
CA THR A 67 10.95 -0.58 -6.11
C THR A 67 11.08 0.19 -7.43
N CYS A 68 10.14 0.00 -8.36
CA CYS A 68 10.13 0.73 -9.64
C CYS A 68 9.86 2.24 -9.46
N TYR A 69 9.05 2.59 -8.47
CA TYR A 69 8.51 3.93 -8.29
C TYR A 69 9.07 4.68 -7.07
N ALA A 70 10.14 4.18 -6.44
CA ALA A 70 10.70 4.74 -5.21
C ALA A 70 11.07 6.24 -5.28
N ASN A 71 11.19 6.81 -6.49
CA ASN A 71 11.50 8.23 -6.73
C ASN A 71 10.28 9.09 -7.13
N GLN A 72 9.08 8.53 -7.23
CA GLN A 72 7.87 9.25 -7.64
C GLN A 72 6.96 9.54 -6.44
N ARG A 73 6.41 10.76 -6.38
CA ARG A 73 5.61 11.25 -5.23
C ARG A 73 4.16 10.75 -5.23
N VAL A 74 3.51 10.63 -6.39
CA VAL A 74 2.13 10.15 -6.52
C VAL A 74 1.98 9.44 -7.86
N ILE A 75 1.43 8.22 -7.84
CA ILE A 75 1.19 7.42 -9.03
C ILE A 75 -0.22 6.86 -8.96
N ALA A 76 -0.98 7.09 -10.03
CA ALA A 76 -2.18 6.33 -10.30
C ALA A 76 -1.82 5.25 -11.32
N LYS A 77 -1.94 3.98 -10.92
CA LYS A 77 -1.76 2.85 -11.84
C LYS A 77 -3.04 2.01 -11.85
N ARG A 78 -3.45 1.64 -13.05
CA ARG A 78 -4.47 0.63 -13.25
C ARG A 78 -3.80 -0.74 -13.13
N LEU A 79 -4.29 -1.54 -12.19
CA LEU A 79 -3.94 -2.94 -12.03
C LEU A 79 -4.95 -3.82 -12.77
#